data_AF-A0A9E7HY97-F1
#
_entry.id   AF-A0A9E7HY97-F1
#
_cell.length_a   1.000
_cell.length_b   1.000
_cell.length_c   1.000
_cell.angle_alpha   90.00
_cell.angle_beta   90.00
_cell.angle_gamma   90.00
#
_symmetry.space_group_name_H-M   'P 1'
#
loop_
_entity.id
_entity.type
_entity.pdbx_description
1 polymer ?
#
loop_
_entity_poly.entity_id
_entity_poly.type
_entity_poly.pdbx_seq_one_letter_code
_entity_poly.pdbx_strand_id
1 'polypeptide(L)'
;MGTEMKGPKDRERIESVLNILKKQAPVTVKQEKFCNDACVERFLRAKGNNVKKAAKQLRTALSWRESIGTDHLIADEFSEELGSGLAYVAGHDDEARPVMHFTYSLVPSLQVFRIRQDYPKTQTQKS
;
A
#
# COMPACT_ATOMS: atom_id res chain seq x y z
N MET A 1 9.05 11.16 -18.53
CA MET A 1 7.84 10.94 -17.70
C MET A 1 6.73 11.83 -18.23
N GLY A 2 5.77 11.25 -18.94
CA GLY A 2 4.59 12.00 -19.39
C GLY A 2 3.66 12.21 -18.21
N THR A 3 3.65 13.39 -17.62
CA THR A 3 2.47 13.83 -16.89
C THR A 3 1.36 14.01 -17.94
N GLU A 4 0.56 12.97 -18.16
CA GLU A 4 -0.71 13.14 -18.88
C GLU A 4 -1.42 14.32 -18.22
N MET A 5 -1.76 15.33 -19.02
CA MET A 5 -2.59 16.42 -18.55
C MET A 5 -3.93 15.83 -18.13
N LYS A 6 -4.15 15.73 -16.82
CA LYS A 6 -5.31 15.07 -16.24
C LYS A 6 -6.57 15.85 -16.63
N GLY A 7 -7.58 15.13 -17.09
CA GLY A 7 -8.88 15.74 -17.34
C GLY A 7 -9.43 16.37 -16.05
N PRO A 8 -10.16 17.50 -16.13
CA PRO A 8 -10.70 18.21 -14.96
C PRO A 8 -11.56 17.29 -14.06
N LYS A 9 -12.23 16.30 -14.67
CA LYS A 9 -13.06 15.30 -13.99
C LYS A 9 -12.27 14.37 -13.07
N ASP A 10 -11.02 14.06 -13.40
CA ASP A 10 -10.19 13.17 -12.57
C ASP A 10 -9.62 13.90 -11.36
N ARG A 11 -9.25 15.18 -11.54
CA ARG A 11 -8.86 16.05 -10.44
C ARG A 11 -9.98 16.20 -9.41
N GLU A 12 -11.20 16.45 -9.87
CA GLU A 12 -12.39 16.57 -9.02
C GLU A 12 -12.64 15.32 -8.17
N ARG A 13 -12.44 14.13 -8.75
CA ARG A 13 -12.58 12.85 -8.04
C ARG A 13 -11.53 12.68 -6.95
N ILE A 14 -10.27 13.04 -7.25
CA ILE A 14 -9.16 12.99 -6.28
C ILE A 14 -9.49 13.89 -5.09
N GLU A 15 -9.87 15.14 -5.36
CA GLU A 15 -10.25 16.11 -4.33
C GLU A 15 -11.45 15.63 -3.51
N SER A 16 -12.45 15.02 -4.16
CA SER A 16 -13.60 14.42 -3.48
C SER A 16 -13.21 13.30 -2.52
N VAL A 17 -12.27 12.43 -2.91
CA VAL A 17 -11.75 11.37 -2.02
C VAL A 17 -11.03 11.97 -0.82
N LEU A 18 -10.14 12.95 -1.05
CA LEU A 18 -9.39 13.62 0.00
C LEU A 18 -10.32 14.34 0.99
N ASN A 19 -11.36 15.00 0.49
CA ASN A 19 -12.38 15.65 1.32
C ASN A 19 -13.14 14.66 2.19
N ILE A 20 -13.51 13.49 1.67
CA ILE A 20 -14.15 12.43 2.47
C ILE A 20 -13.23 11.96 3.58
N LEU A 21 -11.94 11.74 3.28
CA LEU A 21 -10.98 11.35 4.31
C LEU A 21 -10.92 12.39 5.42
N LYS A 22 -10.66 13.66 5.10
CA LYS A 22 -10.55 14.74 6.09
C LYS A 22 -11.81 14.90 6.95
N LYS A 23 -13.00 14.68 6.39
CA LYS A 23 -14.27 14.76 7.12
C LYS A 23 -14.50 13.59 8.09
N GLN A 24 -14.03 12.39 7.76
CA GLN A 24 -14.26 11.21 8.60
C GLN A 24 -13.40 11.19 9.86
N ALA A 25 -12.14 11.62 9.75
CA ALA A 25 -11.21 11.71 10.87
C ALA A 25 -10.03 12.61 10.50
N PRO A 26 -9.42 13.32 11.47
CA PRO A 26 -8.17 14.04 11.28
C PRO A 26 -7.14 13.15 10.59
N VAL A 27 -6.45 13.70 9.60
CA VAL A 27 -5.39 13.03 8.86
C VAL A 27 -4.07 13.61 9.35
N THR A 28 -3.11 12.78 9.74
CA THR A 28 -1.81 13.28 10.18
C THR A 28 -1.02 13.86 9.01
N VAL A 29 -0.06 14.75 9.28
CA VAL A 29 0.83 15.32 8.24
C VAL A 29 1.51 14.23 7.40
N LYS A 30 1.89 13.11 8.04
CA LYS A 30 2.47 11.96 7.34
C LYS A 30 1.47 11.30 6.39
N GLN A 31 0.25 11.07 6.86
CA GLN A 31 -0.81 10.49 6.04
C GLN A 31 -1.20 11.43 4.89
N GLU A 32 -1.18 12.75 5.08
CA GLU A 32 -1.39 13.71 4.00
C GLU A 32 -0.30 13.63 2.92
N LYS A 33 0.97 13.52 3.32
CA LYS A 33 2.09 13.31 2.39
C LYS A 33 1.96 12.01 1.60
N PHE A 34 1.50 10.93 2.25
CA PHE A 34 1.26 9.64 1.59
C PHE A 34 0.10 9.71 0.59
N CYS A 35 -0.96 10.44 0.92
CA CYS A 35 -2.16 10.62 0.10
C CYS A 35 -1.99 11.66 -1.02
N ASN A 36 -0.86 11.62 -1.75
CA ASN A 36 -0.69 12.42 -2.96
C ASN A 36 -1.63 11.96 -4.10
N ASP A 37 -1.74 12.76 -5.16
CA ASP A 37 -2.65 12.48 -6.28
C ASP A 37 -2.47 11.08 -6.87
N ALA A 38 -1.21 10.67 -7.09
CA ALA A 38 -0.89 9.35 -7.66
C ALA A 38 -1.27 8.19 -6.72
N CYS A 39 -1.23 8.40 -5.41
CA CYS A 39 -1.76 7.46 -4.43
C CYS A 39 -3.28 7.34 -4.58
N VAL A 40 -4.00 8.47 -4.51
CA VAL A 40 -5.47 8.50 -4.59
C VAL A 40 -5.98 7.88 -5.89
N GLU A 41 -5.31 8.15 -7.00
CA GLU A 41 -5.62 7.56 -8.31
C GLU A 41 -5.52 6.04 -8.33
N ARG A 42 -4.50 5.45 -7.67
CA ARG A 42 -4.37 3.99 -7.59
C ARG A 42 -5.60 3.37 -6.91
N PHE A 43 -6.10 4.00 -5.84
CA PHE A 43 -7.32 3.55 -5.16
C PHE A 43 -8.59 3.80 -5.99
N LEU A 44 -8.67 4.92 -6.70
CA LEU A 44 -9.77 5.21 -7.63
C LEU A 44 -9.82 4.17 -8.75
N ARG A 45 -8.70 3.91 -9.43
CA ARG A 45 -8.60 2.87 -10.47
C ARG A 45 -9.00 1.50 -9.96
N ALA A 46 -8.48 1.08 -8.80
CA ALA A 46 -8.81 -0.20 -8.18
C ALA A 46 -10.29 -0.34 -7.77
N LYS A 47 -11.01 0.78 -7.63
CA LYS A 47 -12.43 0.83 -7.28
C LYS A 47 -13.33 1.32 -8.42
N GLY A 48 -12.86 1.28 -9.66
CA GLY A 48 -13.64 1.67 -10.84
C GLY A 48 -14.11 3.13 -10.77
N ASN A 49 -13.25 4.03 -10.33
CA ASN A 49 -13.51 5.46 -10.11
C ASN A 49 -14.65 5.78 -9.12
N ASN A 50 -15.02 4.82 -8.27
CA ASN A 50 -16.01 5.07 -7.22
C ASN A 50 -15.36 5.77 -6.02
N VAL A 51 -15.64 7.07 -5.89
CA VAL A 51 -15.10 7.96 -4.85
C VAL A 51 -15.31 7.42 -3.43
N LYS A 52 -16.52 6.97 -3.07
CA LYS A 52 -16.83 6.48 -1.71
C LYS A 52 -16.07 5.19 -1.39
N LYS A 53 -16.03 4.24 -2.34
CA LYS A 53 -15.31 2.97 -2.16
C LYS A 53 -13.79 3.19 -2.09
N ALA A 54 -13.26 4.10 -2.91
CA ALA A 54 -11.84 4.46 -2.90
C ALA A 54 -11.45 5.10 -1.56
N ALA A 55 -12.23 6.09 -1.07
CA ALA A 55 -12.00 6.71 0.24
C ALA A 55 -12.03 5.69 1.39
N LYS A 56 -13.02 4.79 1.40
CA LYS A 56 -13.11 3.72 2.40
C LYS A 56 -11.87 2.81 2.37
N GLN A 57 -11.44 2.37 1.19
CA GLN A 57 -10.26 1.49 1.06
C GLN A 57 -8.96 2.22 1.43
N LEU A 58 -8.80 3.48 1.03
CA LEU A 58 -7.65 4.30 1.38
C LEU A 58 -7.56 4.50 2.90
N ARG A 59 -8.69 4.75 3.57
CA ARG A 59 -8.73 4.83 5.05
C ARG A 59 -8.28 3.52 5.71
N THR A 60 -8.78 2.38 5.24
CA THR A 60 -8.35 1.06 5.72
C THR A 60 -6.84 0.87 5.52
N ALA A 61 -6.30 1.27 4.38
CA ALA A 61 -4.86 1.19 4.12
C ALA A 61 -4.05 2.09 5.06
N LEU A 62 -4.50 3.32 5.34
CA LEU A 62 -3.82 4.21 6.29
C LEU A 62 -3.78 3.62 7.71
N SER A 63 -4.90 3.05 8.17
CA SER A 63 -4.97 2.40 9.49
C SER A 63 -4.07 1.17 9.57
N TRP A 64 -4.04 0.35 8.51
CA TRP A 64 -3.14 -0.80 8.45
C TRP A 64 -1.67 -0.37 8.48
N ARG A 65 -1.30 0.66 7.69
CA ARG A 65 0.06 1.20 7.64
C ARG A 65 0.56 1.69 9.00
N GLU A 66 -0.33 2.30 9.77
CA GLU A 66 -0.06 2.73 11.13
C GLU A 66 0.07 1.54 12.09
N SER A 67 -0.85 0.56 12.01
CA SER A 67 -0.83 -0.62 12.89
C SER A 67 0.41 -1.49 12.77
N ILE A 68 1.01 -1.54 11.57
CA ILE A 68 2.23 -2.33 11.33
C ILE A 68 3.50 -1.49 11.42
N GLY A 69 3.39 -0.18 11.67
CA GLY A 69 4.53 0.72 11.74
C GLY A 69 5.33 0.81 10.44
N THR A 70 4.66 0.89 9.28
CA THR A 70 5.33 0.86 7.95
C THR A 70 6.48 1.85 7.78
N ASP A 71 6.48 2.96 8.52
CA ASP A 71 7.54 3.97 8.49
C ASP A 71 8.87 3.48 9.11
N HIS A 72 8.84 2.38 9.86
CA HIS A 72 9.97 1.82 10.59
C HIS A 72 10.47 0.48 10.03
N LEU A 73 9.85 -0.02 8.95
CA LEU A 73 10.28 -1.25 8.30
C LEU A 73 11.66 -1.04 7.68
N ILE A 74 12.64 -1.83 8.11
CA ILE A 74 14.00 -1.84 7.58
C ILE A 74 14.34 -3.20 7.00
N ALA A 75 15.16 -3.23 5.95
CA ALA A 75 15.52 -4.48 5.27
C ALA A 75 16.24 -5.48 6.19
N ASP A 76 16.98 -4.97 7.19
CA ASP A 76 17.76 -5.78 8.14
C ASP A 76 16.88 -6.72 8.97
N GLU A 77 15.62 -6.35 9.22
CA GLU A 77 14.63 -7.21 9.89
C GLU A 77 14.31 -8.50 9.10
N PHE A 78 14.66 -8.54 7.82
CA PHE A 78 14.43 -9.64 6.89
C PHE A 78 15.73 -10.19 6.29
N SER A 79 16.88 -9.92 6.92
CA SER A 79 18.20 -10.24 6.38
C SER A 79 18.41 -11.74 6.16
N GLU A 80 17.82 -12.61 6.98
CA GLU A 80 17.88 -14.06 6.82
C GLU A 80 17.11 -14.50 5.58
N GLU A 81 15.87 -14.03 5.43
CA GLU A 81 15.02 -14.34 4.29
C GLU A 81 15.60 -13.79 2.99
N LEU A 82 16.03 -12.53 2.99
CA LEU A 82 16.64 -11.90 1.82
C LEU A 82 17.99 -12.55 1.47
N GLY A 83 18.81 -12.89 2.48
CA GLY A 83 20.08 -13.60 2.31
C GLY A 83 19.91 -15.02 1.74
N SER A 84 18.79 -15.68 2.03
CA SER A 84 18.44 -16.99 1.46
C SER A 84 17.98 -16.93 -0.01
N GLY A 85 17.81 -15.72 -0.57
CA GLY A 85 17.32 -15.52 -1.92
C GLY A 85 15.79 -15.58 -2.03
N LEU A 86 15.05 -15.46 -0.92
CA LEU A 86 13.58 -15.53 -0.89
C LEU A 86 12.95 -14.50 -1.84
N ALA A 87 13.50 -13.27 -1.86
CA ALA A 87 13.06 -12.19 -2.73
C ALA A 87 14.22 -11.30 -3.14
N TYR A 88 14.30 -10.94 -4.43
CA TYR A 88 15.29 -9.99 -4.94
C TYR A 88 14.80 -9.25 -6.20
N VAL A 89 15.43 -8.11 -6.52
CA VAL A 89 15.18 -7.35 -7.75
C VAL A 89 16.00 -7.97 -8.89
N ALA A 90 15.34 -8.58 -9.86
CA ALA A 90 15.93 -9.23 -11.04
C ALA A 90 15.96 -8.30 -12.26
N GLY A 91 16.50 -7.08 -12.07
CA GLY A 91 16.55 -6.06 -13.12
C GLY A 91 15.23 -5.30 -13.30
N HIS A 92 15.06 -4.72 -14.49
CA HIS A 92 13.89 -3.92 -14.87
C HIS A 92 13.34 -4.41 -16.21
N ASP A 93 12.03 -4.23 -16.41
CA ASP A 93 11.40 -4.48 -17.71
C ASP A 93 11.65 -3.32 -18.71
N ASP A 94 11.10 -3.44 -19.92
CA ASP A 94 11.25 -2.44 -20.99
C ASP A 94 10.65 -1.06 -20.64
N GLU A 95 9.75 -1.01 -19.64
CA GLU A 95 9.17 0.23 -19.11
C GLU A 95 9.94 0.76 -17.88
N ALA A 96 11.11 0.20 -17.58
CA ALA A 96 11.93 0.51 -16.41
C ALA A 96 11.23 0.25 -15.06
N ARG A 97 10.29 -0.69 -15.01
CA ARG A 97 9.66 -1.14 -13.75
C ARG A 97 10.50 -2.27 -13.13
N PRO A 98 10.73 -2.26 -11.81
CA PRO A 98 11.54 -3.30 -11.17
C PRO A 98 10.85 -4.66 -11.25
N VAL A 99 11.59 -5.69 -11.66
CA VAL A 99 11.12 -7.07 -11.68
C VAL A 99 11.49 -7.73 -10.35
N MET A 100 10.48 -8.05 -9.53
CA MET A 100 10.68 -8.77 -8.27
C MET A 100 10.59 -10.27 -8.50
N HIS A 101 11.66 -11.01 -8.20
CA HIS A 101 11.67 -12.47 -8.24
C HIS A 101 11.53 -13.04 -6.84
N PHE A 102 10.57 -13.94 -6.64
CA PHE A 102 10.34 -14.63 -5.37
C PHE A 102 10.64 -16.12 -5.54
N THR A 103 11.58 -16.66 -4.75
CA THR A 103 11.90 -18.08 -4.79
C THR A 103 11.06 -18.82 -3.76
N TYR A 104 10.27 -19.79 -4.22
CA TYR A 104 9.57 -20.71 -3.34
C TYR A 104 10.42 -21.96 -3.24
N SER A 105 11.34 -21.99 -2.27
CA SER A 105 12.04 -23.24 -1.97
C SER A 105 11.03 -24.21 -1.36
N LEU A 106 10.92 -25.42 -1.93
CA LEU A 106 10.13 -26.53 -1.39
C LEU A 106 10.81 -27.07 -0.13
N VAL A 107 10.91 -26.25 0.92
CA VAL A 107 11.41 -26.69 2.22
C VAL A 107 10.26 -27.36 2.98
N PRO A 108 10.40 -28.62 3.43
CA PRO A 108 9.33 -29.40 4.05
C PRO A 108 8.99 -28.99 5.50
N SER A 109 9.18 -27.72 5.86
CA SER A 109 8.81 -27.17 7.16
C SER A 109 8.14 -25.82 6.95
N LEU A 110 6.87 -25.81 7.35
CA LEU A 110 5.82 -24.81 7.20
C LEU A 110 6.11 -23.51 7.98
N GLN A 111 7.31 -22.94 7.87
CA GLN A 111 7.81 -21.90 8.77
C GLN A 111 8.25 -20.61 8.05
N VAL A 112 8.70 -20.69 6.79
CA VAL A 112 9.21 -19.54 6.03
C VAL A 112 8.11 -18.50 5.69
N PHE A 113 6.84 -18.91 5.61
CA PHE A 113 5.71 -17.99 5.35
C PHE A 113 5.03 -17.46 6.62
N ARG A 114 5.59 -17.68 7.81
CA ARG A 114 5.23 -16.86 8.97
C ARG A 114 6.01 -15.55 8.90
N ILE A 115 5.66 -14.68 7.94
CA ILE A 115 5.74 -13.24 8.17
C ILE A 115 5.15 -13.07 9.58
N ARG A 116 5.96 -12.67 10.57
CA ARG A 116 5.59 -12.57 11.99
C ARG A 116 4.13 -12.13 12.09
N GLN A 117 3.23 -13.09 12.28
CA GLN A 117 1.78 -12.88 12.20
C GLN A 117 1.24 -12.32 13.52
N ASP A 118 2.09 -11.63 14.26
CA ASP A 118 1.77 -10.89 15.48
C ASP A 118 1.26 -9.49 15.14
N TYR A 119 0.85 -9.24 13.89
CA TYR A 119 0.05 -8.06 13.58
C TYR A 119 -1.28 -8.19 14.33
N PRO A 120 -1.63 -7.22 15.19
CA PRO A 120 -2.88 -7.27 15.93
C PRO A 120 -4.03 -7.36 14.91
N LYS A 121 -4.73 -8.50 14.92
CA LYS A 121 -5.95 -8.67 14.14
C LYS A 121 -6.91 -7.57 14.60
N THR A 122 -7.17 -6.59 13.75
CA THR A 122 -8.19 -5.56 14.03
C THR A 122 -9.54 -6.26 14.09
N GLN A 123 -9.95 -6.63 15.30
CA GLN A 123 -11.28 -7.14 15.56
C GLN A 123 -12.22 -5.93 15.48
N THR A 124 -12.88 -5.77 14.34
CA THR A 124 -14.03 -4.88 14.22
C THR A 124 -15.08 -5.38 15.22
N GLN A 125 -15.15 -4.79 16.40
CA GLN A 125 -16.30 -4.93 17.27
C GLN A 125 -17.47 -4.27 16.54
N LYS A 126 -18.45 -5.09 16.16
CA LYS A 126 -19.76 -4.60 15.73
C LYS A 126 -20.48 -4.13 17.00
N SER A 127 -20.75 -2.83 17.08
CA SER A 127 -21.79 -2.30 17.95
C SER A 127 -23.17 -2.54 17.33
#